data_AF-A0A368Z2T7-F1
#
_entry.id   AF-A0A368Z2T7-F1
#
_cell.length_a   1.000
_cell.length_b   1.000
_cell.length_c   1.000
_cell.angle_alpha   90.00
_cell.angle_beta   90.00
_cell.angle_gamma   90.00
#
_symmetry.space_group_name_H-M   'P 1'
#
loop_
_entity.id
_entity.type
_entity.pdbx_description
1 polymer ?
#
loop_
_entity_poly.entity_id
_entity_poly.type
_entity_poly.pdbx_seq_one_letter_code
_entity_poly.pdbx_strand_id
1 'polypeptide(L)'
;MTPASSKTDSEAYELASTTADAQRAKLPDWQRNQISDADMQTGETWFVWGFYGAMTDDIERRKRLLAAYVNTKFVDRKNSQQVFDEISKATQEGNRLFDAIAAAGGQAYREGGDGHLANIATIFLNVSRNH
;
A
#
# COMPACT_ATOMS: atom_id res chain seq x y z
N MET A 1 25.73 -4.02 -15.88
CA MET A 1 24.28 -3.73 -15.95
C MET A 1 23.56 -5.07 -15.92
N THR A 2 23.04 -5.47 -14.77
CA THR A 2 22.13 -6.62 -14.68
C THR A 2 20.81 -6.23 -15.34
N PRO A 3 20.21 -7.07 -16.18
CA PRO A 3 18.87 -6.81 -16.68
C PRO A 3 17.97 -6.80 -15.45
N ALA A 4 17.25 -5.69 -15.23
CA ALA A 4 16.14 -5.68 -14.31
C ALA A 4 15.19 -6.77 -14.82
N SER A 5 15.17 -7.93 -14.14
CA SER A 5 14.14 -8.93 -14.38
C SER A 5 12.82 -8.25 -14.07
N SER A 6 12.15 -7.76 -15.11
CA SER A 6 10.82 -7.18 -15.01
C SER A 6 9.93 -8.28 -14.47
N LYS A 7 9.65 -8.25 -13.16
CA LYS A 7 8.71 -9.17 -12.53
C LYS A 7 7.44 -9.17 -13.36
N THR A 8 6.87 -10.33 -13.62
CA THR A 8 5.54 -10.45 -14.21
C THR A 8 4.50 -9.81 -13.29
N ASP A 9 3.31 -9.53 -13.82
CA ASP A 9 2.25 -8.91 -13.00
C ASP A 9 1.81 -9.83 -11.85
N SER A 10 1.86 -11.16 -12.05
CA SER A 10 1.60 -12.14 -10.99
C SER A 10 2.66 -12.11 -9.89
N GLU A 11 3.94 -12.12 -10.24
CA GLU A 11 5.04 -12.01 -9.25
C GLU A 11 5.01 -10.66 -8.52
N ALA A 12 4.65 -9.59 -9.23
CA ALA A 12 4.48 -8.26 -8.65
C ALA A 12 3.35 -8.27 -7.60
N TYR A 13 2.20 -8.85 -7.95
CA TYR A 13 1.06 -9.02 -7.06
C TYR A 13 1.42 -9.84 -5.82
N GLU A 14 2.00 -11.03 -6.00
CA GLU A 14 2.35 -11.93 -4.89
C GLU A 14 3.34 -11.27 -3.93
N LEU A 15 4.35 -10.58 -4.48
CA LEU A 15 5.34 -9.89 -3.67
C LEU A 15 4.70 -8.74 -2.87
N ALA A 16 3.88 -7.91 -3.51
CA ALA A 16 3.20 -6.81 -2.82
C ALA A 16 2.23 -7.32 -1.76
N SER A 17 1.47 -8.38 -2.05
CA SER A 17 0.52 -8.98 -1.10
C SER A 17 1.22 -9.57 0.10
N THR A 18 2.23 -10.42 -0.12
CA THR A 18 3.00 -11.04 0.97
C THR A 18 3.68 -9.97 1.82
N THR A 19 4.20 -8.91 1.19
CA THR A 19 4.81 -7.79 1.92
C THR A 19 3.78 -7.05 2.75
N ALA A 20 2.62 -6.70 2.18
CA ALA A 20 1.55 -6.01 2.89
C ALA A 20 1.03 -6.85 4.07
N ASP A 21 0.85 -8.17 3.88
CA ASP A 21 0.45 -9.09 4.94
C ASP A 21 1.49 -9.16 6.06
N ALA A 22 2.77 -9.23 5.71
CA ALA A 22 3.85 -9.18 6.69
C ALA A 22 3.85 -7.86 7.48
N GLN A 23 3.67 -6.71 6.82
CA GLN A 23 3.58 -5.42 7.50
C GLN A 23 2.35 -5.33 8.41
N ARG A 24 1.20 -5.85 7.98
CA ARG A 24 -0.01 -5.92 8.79
C ARG A 24 0.15 -6.85 10.00
N ALA A 25 0.84 -7.97 9.84
CA ALA A 25 1.12 -8.92 10.92
C ALA A 25 2.04 -8.32 12.00
N LYS A 26 2.92 -7.39 11.61
CA LYS A 26 3.84 -6.66 12.50
C LYS A 26 3.15 -5.59 13.36
N LEU A 27 1.91 -5.22 13.05
CA LEU A 27 1.15 -4.26 13.86
C LEU A 27 0.79 -4.89 15.22
N PRO A 28 1.06 -4.23 16.35
CA PRO A 28 0.62 -4.71 17.66
C PRO A 28 -0.90 -4.87 17.74
N ASP A 29 -1.39 -5.88 18.45
CA ASP A 29 -2.84 -6.18 18.55
C ASP A 29 -3.65 -4.99 19.07
N TRP A 30 -3.13 -4.28 20.07
CA TRP A 30 -3.78 -3.09 20.64
C TRP A 30 -3.97 -1.96 19.61
N GLN A 31 -3.10 -1.90 18.60
CA GLN A 31 -3.17 -0.92 17.52
C GLN A 31 -4.09 -1.41 16.41
N ARG A 32 -4.03 -2.70 16.05
CA ARG A 32 -4.96 -3.31 15.11
C ARG A 32 -6.41 -3.16 15.56
N ASN A 33 -6.66 -3.30 16.87
CA ASN A 33 -8.00 -3.16 17.46
C ASN A 33 -8.54 -1.73 17.48
N GLN A 34 -7.72 -0.71 17.19
CA GLN A 34 -8.13 0.70 17.15
C GLN A 34 -8.41 1.21 15.73
N ILE A 35 -8.02 0.45 14.71
CA ILE A 35 -8.18 0.84 13.31
C ILE A 35 -9.38 0.07 12.77
N SER A 36 -10.34 0.76 12.17
CA SER A 36 -11.47 0.09 11.52
C SER A 36 -10.98 -0.77 10.36
N ASP A 37 -11.68 -1.85 10.03
CA ASP A 37 -11.32 -2.68 8.87
C ASP A 37 -11.27 -1.84 7.57
N ALA A 38 -12.16 -0.86 7.42
CA ALA A 38 -12.17 0.03 6.27
C ALA A 38 -10.90 0.89 6.18
N ASP A 39 -10.45 1.46 7.29
CA ASP A 39 -9.24 2.29 7.36
C ASP A 39 -7.98 1.44 7.15
N MET A 40 -7.96 0.23 7.71
CA MET A 40 -6.88 -0.74 7.51
C MET A 40 -6.75 -1.07 6.02
N GLN A 41 -7.86 -1.39 5.34
CA GLN A 41 -7.86 -1.64 3.90
C GLN A 41 -7.41 -0.41 3.10
N THR A 42 -7.76 0.81 3.53
CA THR A 42 -7.35 2.06 2.87
C THR A 42 -5.85 2.22 2.92
N GLY A 43 -5.24 2.15 4.11
CA GLY A 43 -3.80 2.28 4.22
C GLY A 43 -3.05 1.12 3.57
N GLU A 44 -3.58 -0.10 3.60
CA GLU A 44 -3.00 -1.23 2.88
C GLU A 44 -2.99 -0.98 1.36
N THR A 45 -4.07 -0.40 0.82
CA THR A 45 -4.17 -0.02 -0.59
C THR A 45 -3.16 1.08 -0.95
N TRP A 46 -3.03 2.12 -0.12
CA TRP A 46 -2.06 3.19 -0.34
C TRP A 46 -0.62 2.70 -0.25
N PHE A 47 -0.35 1.76 0.66
CA PHE A 47 0.95 1.12 0.81
C PHE A 47 1.29 0.34 -0.47
N VAL A 48 0.39 -0.52 -0.93
CA VAL A 48 0.59 -1.30 -2.16
C VAL A 48 0.68 -0.41 -3.39
N TRP A 49 -0.08 0.68 -3.45
CA TRP A 49 0.07 1.69 -4.49
C TRP A 49 1.50 2.22 -4.55
N GLY A 50 2.06 2.62 -3.41
CA GLY A 50 3.45 3.05 -3.28
C GLY A 50 4.46 1.98 -3.70
N PHE A 51 4.23 0.74 -3.29
CA PHE A 51 5.05 -0.42 -3.62
C PHE A 51 5.15 -0.63 -5.14
N TYR A 52 4.02 -0.65 -5.85
CA TYR A 52 4.01 -0.75 -7.30
C TYR A 52 4.64 0.47 -7.98
N GLY A 53 4.49 1.67 -7.41
CA GLY A 53 5.14 2.88 -7.92
C GLY A 53 6.66 2.84 -7.86
N ALA A 54 7.24 2.10 -6.91
CA ALA A 54 8.68 1.89 -6.87
C ALA A 54 9.15 0.76 -7.81
N MET A 55 8.23 -0.11 -8.25
CA MET A 55 8.51 -1.23 -9.14
C MET A 55 8.39 -0.85 -10.61
N THR A 56 7.47 0.04 -10.97
CA THR A 56 7.18 0.41 -12.35
C THR A 56 6.80 1.88 -12.48
N ASP A 57 7.38 2.56 -13.48
CA ASP A 57 7.00 3.91 -13.88
C ASP A 57 5.78 3.91 -14.82
N ASP A 58 5.39 2.75 -15.37
CA ASP A 58 4.17 2.60 -16.16
C ASP A 58 2.93 2.69 -15.26
N ILE A 59 2.23 3.82 -15.36
CA ILE A 59 1.02 4.11 -14.59
C ILE A 59 -0.14 3.18 -14.91
N GLU A 60 -0.28 2.73 -16.16
CA GLU A 60 -1.36 1.83 -16.56
C GLU A 60 -1.11 0.43 -16.02
N ARG A 61 0.15 -0.01 -16.03
CA ARG A 61 0.55 -1.24 -15.34
C ARG A 61 0.32 -1.14 -13.84
N ARG A 62 0.70 -0.03 -13.20
CA ARG A 62 0.47 0.21 -11.76
C ARG A 62 -1.02 0.15 -11.41
N LYS A 63 -1.89 0.72 -12.24
CA LYS A 63 -3.35 0.61 -12.11
C LYS A 63 -3.81 -0.83 -12.24
N ARG A 64 -3.41 -1.56 -13.28
CA ARG A 64 -3.79 -2.98 -13.43
C ARG A 64 -3.43 -3.83 -12.22
N LEU A 65 -2.22 -3.64 -11.68
CA LEU A 65 -1.74 -4.33 -10.49
C LEU A 65 -2.56 -3.99 -9.24
N LEU A 66 -2.89 -2.71 -9.04
CA LEU A 66 -3.73 -2.31 -7.91
C LEU A 66 -5.16 -2.83 -8.04
N ALA A 67 -5.73 -2.82 -9.26
CA ALA A 67 -7.06 -3.36 -9.51
C ALA A 67 -7.12 -4.86 -9.20
N ALA A 68 -6.13 -5.62 -9.67
CA ALA A 68 -5.99 -7.03 -9.31
C ALA A 68 -5.89 -7.20 -7.78
N TYR A 69 -5.09 -6.36 -7.12
CA TYR A 69 -4.94 -6.40 -5.67
C TYR A 69 -6.25 -6.22 -4.92
N VAL A 70 -6.97 -5.14 -5.20
CA VAL A 70 -8.22 -4.78 -4.53
C VAL A 70 -9.29 -5.84 -4.81
N ASN A 71 -9.44 -6.26 -6.06
CA ASN A 71 -10.49 -7.22 -6.44
C ASN A 71 -10.27 -8.61 -5.85
N THR A 72 -9.02 -9.03 -5.66
CA THR A 72 -8.72 -10.32 -5.04
C THR A 72 -8.80 -10.27 -3.52
N LYS A 73 -8.30 -9.19 -2.89
CA LYS A 73 -8.14 -9.14 -1.43
C LYS A 73 -9.34 -8.56 -0.69
N PHE A 74 -10.11 -7.68 -1.33
CA PHE A 74 -11.22 -6.97 -0.72
C PHE A 74 -12.51 -7.19 -1.52
N VAL A 75 -13.05 -8.40 -1.43
CA VAL A 75 -14.23 -8.86 -2.18
C VAL A 75 -15.45 -7.95 -1.98
N ASP A 76 -15.58 -7.33 -0.80
CA ASP A 76 -16.73 -6.48 -0.44
C ASP A 76 -16.47 -4.97 -0.63
N ARG A 77 -15.31 -4.58 -1.18
CA ARG A 77 -14.94 -3.17 -1.29
C ARG A 77 -15.56 -2.53 -2.53
N LYS A 78 -15.65 -1.20 -2.46
CA LYS A 78 -15.90 -0.30 -3.60
C LYS A 78 -15.13 -0.77 -4.84
N ASN A 79 -15.75 -0.62 -6.02
CA ASN A 79 -15.14 -0.90 -7.32
C ASN A 79 -13.72 -0.29 -7.38
N SER A 80 -12.74 -1.06 -7.89
CA SER A 80 -11.36 -0.62 -8.14
C SER A 80 -11.24 0.79 -8.74
N GLN A 81 -12.19 1.20 -9.60
CA GLN A 81 -12.26 2.56 -10.13
C GLN A 81 -12.38 3.64 -9.05
N GLN A 82 -13.25 3.44 -8.06
CA GLN A 82 -13.44 4.39 -6.97
C GLN A 82 -12.19 4.49 -6.09
N VAL A 83 -11.45 3.39 -5.92
CA VAL A 83 -10.16 3.38 -5.22
C VAL A 83 -9.12 4.23 -5.96
N PHE A 84 -9.08 4.17 -7.29
CA PHE A 84 -8.20 5.05 -8.07
C PHE A 84 -8.57 6.51 -7.95
N ASP A 85 -9.86 6.83 -7.95
CA ASP A 85 -10.34 8.20 -7.80
C ASP A 85 -9.95 8.75 -6.42
N GLU A 86 -10.08 7.94 -5.36
CA GLU A 86 -9.65 8.28 -4.00
C GLU A 86 -8.13 8.52 -3.90
N ILE A 87 -7.32 7.67 -4.54
CA ILE A 87 -5.85 7.85 -4.59
C ILE A 87 -5.47 9.10 -5.38
N SER A 88 -6.11 9.32 -6.53
CA SER A 88 -5.86 10.48 -7.38
C SER A 88 -6.19 11.77 -6.64
N LYS A 89 -7.33 11.79 -5.94
CA LYS A 89 -7.74 12.90 -5.08
C LYS A 89 -6.75 13.13 -3.94
N ALA A 90 -6.35 12.08 -3.22
CA ALA A 90 -5.39 12.18 -2.13
C ALA A 90 -4.03 12.75 -2.60
N THR A 91 -3.60 12.37 -3.80
CA THR A 91 -2.38 12.89 -4.43
C THR A 91 -2.53 14.38 -4.78
N GLN A 92 -3.66 14.78 -5.38
CA GLN A 92 -3.93 16.17 -5.76
C GLN A 92 -4.07 17.10 -4.54
N GLU A 93 -4.65 16.60 -3.45
CA GLU A 93 -4.83 17.34 -2.20
C GLU A 93 -3.56 17.42 -1.36
N GLY A 94 -2.46 16.76 -1.76
CA GLY A 94 -1.23 16.69 -0.98
C GLY A 94 -1.46 16.06 0.40
N ASN A 95 -2.24 14.97 0.41
CA ASN A 95 -2.58 14.28 1.64
C ASN A 95 -1.31 13.64 2.24
N ARG A 96 -0.80 14.26 3.31
CA ARG A 96 0.45 13.85 3.98
C ARG A 96 0.40 12.42 4.51
N LEU A 97 -0.77 11.94 4.90
CA LEU A 97 -0.93 10.56 5.37
C LEU A 97 -0.80 9.58 4.21
N PHE A 98 -1.47 9.86 3.10
CA PHE A 98 -1.32 9.09 1.87
C PHE A 98 0.15 9.07 1.42
N ASP A 99 0.81 10.22 1.36
CA ASP A 99 2.21 10.33 0.93
C ASP A 99 3.14 9.51 1.82
N ALA A 100 2.95 9.57 3.15
CA ALA A 100 3.76 8.82 4.09
C ALA A 100 3.56 7.30 3.96
N ILE A 101 2.32 6.84 3.77
CA ILE A 101 2.01 5.42 3.59
C ILE A 101 2.51 4.91 2.23
N ALA A 102 2.31 5.68 1.16
CA ALA A 102 2.80 5.33 -0.16
C ALA A 102 4.34 5.32 -0.21
N ALA A 103 5.00 6.26 0.47
CA ALA A 103 6.46 6.26 0.60
C ALA A 103 6.96 4.99 1.33
N ALA A 104 6.29 4.59 2.42
CA ALA A 104 6.62 3.36 3.14
C ALA A 104 6.48 2.11 2.24
N GLY A 105 5.45 2.07 1.40
CA GLY A 105 5.27 1.04 0.37
C GLY A 105 6.42 0.98 -0.62
N GLY A 106 6.82 2.14 -1.14
CA GLY A 106 7.95 2.24 -2.07
C GLY A 106 9.28 1.82 -1.44
N GLN A 107 9.51 2.18 -0.18
CA GLN A 107 10.70 1.73 0.56
C GLN A 107 10.69 0.21 0.78
N ALA A 108 9.55 -0.37 1.13
CA ALA A 108 9.44 -1.81 1.35
C ALA A 108 9.83 -2.61 0.10
N TYR A 109 9.50 -2.13 -1.11
CA TYR A 109 9.95 -2.74 -2.36
C TYR A 109 11.48 -2.64 -2.54
N ARG A 110 12.05 -1.46 -2.30
CA ARG A 110 13.49 -1.20 -2.51
C ARG A 110 14.38 -1.93 -1.51
N GLU A 111 13.89 -2.11 -0.29
CA GLU A 111 14.66 -2.67 0.83
C GLU A 111 14.36 -4.16 1.08
N GLY A 112 13.54 -4.80 0.23
CA GLY A 112 13.22 -6.22 0.36
C GLY A 112 12.34 -6.57 1.58
N GLY A 113 11.60 -5.59 2.13
CA GLY A 113 10.59 -5.82 3.18
C GLY A 113 11.10 -5.87 4.63
N ASP A 114 12.41 -5.83 4.86
CA ASP A 114 13.01 -6.01 6.20
C ASP A 114 13.45 -4.70 6.91
N GLY A 115 13.64 -3.59 6.18
CA GLY A 115 14.35 -2.42 6.71
C GLY A 115 13.64 -1.55 7.76
N HIS A 116 12.33 -1.31 7.66
CA HIS A 116 11.68 -0.27 8.49
C HIS A 116 10.28 -0.64 8.99
N LEU A 117 10.24 -1.72 9.78
CA LEU A 117 9.13 -2.24 10.60
C LEU A 117 8.38 -1.22 11.48
N ALA A 118 8.94 -0.03 11.76
CA ALA A 118 8.40 0.91 12.75
C ALA A 118 7.52 2.04 12.17
N ASN A 119 7.62 2.37 10.88
CA ASN A 119 7.06 3.63 10.37
C ASN A 119 5.55 3.60 10.08
N ILE A 120 4.99 2.47 9.65
CA ILE A 120 3.54 2.40 9.30
C ILE A 120 2.68 2.51 10.57
N ALA A 121 3.08 1.85 11.64
CA ALA A 121 2.40 1.89 12.92
C ALA A 121 2.37 3.32 13.50
N THR A 122 3.49 4.04 13.47
CA THR A 122 3.57 5.43 13.93
C THR A 122 2.77 6.38 13.03
N ILE A 123 2.73 6.14 11.71
CA ILE A 123 1.94 6.93 10.77
C ILE A 123 0.44 6.81 11.06
N PHE A 124 -0.09 5.59 11.28
CA PHE A 124 -1.50 5.40 11.65
C PHE A 124 -1.83 6.01 13.02
N LEU A 125 -0.99 5.83 14.04
CA LEU A 125 -1.24 6.33 15.40
C LEU A 125 -1.17 7.85 15.55
N ASN A 126 -0.32 8.53 14.76
CA ASN A 126 -0.25 9.99 14.76
C ASN A 126 -1.51 10.65 14.16
N VAL A 127 -2.28 9.93 13.35
CA VAL A 127 -3.51 10.46 12.73
C VAL A 127 -4.71 10.35 13.68
N SER A 128 -4.84 9.26 14.44
CA SER A 128 -5.92 9.10 15.43
C SER A 128 -5.82 10.07 16.61
N ARG A 129 -4.66 10.71 16.83
CA ARG A 129 -4.44 11.69 17.90
C ARG A 129 -4.66 13.15 17.51
N ASN A 130 -4.79 13.46 16.22
CA ASN A 130 -4.90 14.84 15.71
C ASN A 130 -6.26 15.14 15.04
N HIS A 131 -7.27 14.30 15.25
CA HIS A 131 -8.66 14.52 14.86
C HIS A 131 -9.55 14.66 16.09
#